data_AF-A0A3M2GNN5-F1
#
_entry.id   AF-A0A3M2GNN5-F1
#
_cell.length_a   1.000
_cell.length_b   1.000
_cell.length_c   1.000
_cell.angle_alpha   90.00
_cell.angle_beta   90.00
_cell.angle_gamma   90.00
#
_symmetry.space_group_name_H-M   'P 1'
#
loop_
_entity.id
_entity.type
_entity.pdbx_description
1 polymer ?
#
loop_
_entity_poly.entity_id
_entity_poly.type
_entity_poly.pdbx_seq_one_letter_code
_entity_poly.pdbx_strand_id
1 'polypeptide(L)'
;MGAVMTSTTDPVGPEPVGDPRLAADPDADLVPGAAVAGAATLAEVGPTADAGFAGDDEPRVDTTDRHLPRLPRPGRRFDLVVAAVVTVFVVWNLRPWTWFLDSTPTGGDLGAHVWSPAYLRDVLLPSWRLTGWTGDWYAGFPAFTFYMVLPSLAVVAVNVGLAGPLPALAAGAIGAVAVRLRRRLDDPWSRRLLVVAAAV
;
A
#
# COMPACT_ATOMS: atom_id res chain seq x y z
N MET A 1 23.63 55.21 -30.85
CA MET A 1 24.23 55.63 -29.55
C MET A 1 23.13 55.41 -28.52
N GLY A 2 23.07 54.36 -27.71
CA GLY A 2 24.08 53.81 -26.79
C GLY A 2 23.41 53.81 -25.41
N ALA A 3 23.48 52.69 -24.67
CA ALA A 3 22.77 52.37 -23.42
C ALA A 3 22.92 53.42 -22.30
N VAL A 4 22.20 53.36 -21.17
CA VAL A 4 22.55 52.50 -20.03
C VAL A 4 21.40 52.44 -19.02
N MET A 5 21.15 51.20 -18.57
CA MET A 5 20.30 50.76 -17.47
C MET A 5 21.07 50.93 -16.15
N THR A 6 20.56 51.75 -15.22
CA THR A 6 21.18 51.94 -13.90
C THR A 6 20.54 50.99 -12.88
N SER A 7 21.30 49.96 -12.54
CA SER A 7 21.17 49.11 -11.35
C SER A 7 21.12 49.95 -10.07
N THR A 8 20.03 49.85 -9.30
CA THR A 8 19.99 50.30 -7.90
C THR A 8 20.19 49.09 -7.00
N THR A 9 21.41 48.97 -6.48
CA THR A 9 21.77 48.07 -5.38
C THR A 9 21.43 48.74 -4.06
N ASP A 10 20.48 48.19 -3.30
CA ASP A 10 20.25 48.58 -1.91
C ASP A 10 21.34 47.95 -1.00
N PRO A 11 21.83 48.68 0.03
CA PRO A 11 22.85 48.17 0.95
C PRO A 11 22.24 47.23 2.00
N VAL A 12 22.88 46.07 2.19
CA VAL A 12 22.62 45.12 3.28
C VAL A 12 22.95 45.79 4.62
N GLY A 13 21.94 46.07 5.43
CA GLY A 13 22.11 46.43 6.84
C GLY A 13 22.47 45.20 7.70
N PRO A 14 23.11 45.37 8.87
CA PRO A 14 23.49 44.25 9.72
C PRO A 14 22.25 43.57 10.34
N GLU A 15 22.20 42.24 10.30
CA GLU A 15 21.16 41.42 10.92
C GLU A 15 21.08 41.64 12.44
N PRO A 16 19.87 41.59 13.04
CA PRO A 16 19.72 41.70 14.48
C PRO A 16 20.24 40.42 15.16
N VAL A 17 21.33 40.55 15.91
CA VAL A 17 21.85 39.51 16.80
C VAL A 17 20.79 39.21 17.87
N GLY A 18 20.20 38.01 17.81
CA GLY A 18 19.20 37.54 18.78
C GLY A 18 19.74 37.48 20.20
N ASP A 19 18.92 37.94 21.15
CA ASP A 19 19.21 37.98 22.59
C ASP A 19 19.37 36.55 23.17
N PRO A 20 20.51 36.20 23.79
CA PRO A 20 20.74 34.86 24.35
C PRO A 20 19.90 34.53 25.60
N ARG A 21 19.02 35.44 26.07
CA ARG A 21 18.14 35.21 27.22
C ARG A 21 16.77 34.63 26.90
N LEU A 22 16.47 34.34 25.63
CA LEU A 22 15.21 33.69 25.21
C LEU A 22 15.38 32.19 24.90
N ALA A 23 16.26 31.50 25.63
CA ALA A 23 16.30 30.04 25.66
C ALA A 23 15.26 29.53 26.68
N ALA A 24 14.06 29.20 26.20
CA ALA A 24 12.99 28.62 27.01
C ALA A 24 13.08 27.08 26.96
N ASP A 25 13.60 26.54 28.07
CA ASP A 25 13.33 25.27 28.78
C ASP A 25 12.92 23.98 28.00
N PRO A 26 13.76 22.93 27.95
CA PRO A 26 13.44 21.66 27.28
C PRO A 26 12.45 20.75 28.04
N ASP A 27 11.99 21.12 29.24
CA ASP A 27 11.16 20.24 30.09
C ASP A 27 9.68 20.69 30.23
N ALA A 28 9.23 21.68 29.47
CA ALA A 28 7.93 22.32 29.69
C ALA A 28 6.67 21.58 29.15
N ASP A 29 6.81 20.51 28.37
CA ASP A 29 5.66 19.89 27.66
C ASP A 29 5.28 18.46 28.11
N LEU A 30 5.70 18.01 29.30
CA LEU A 30 5.21 16.75 29.86
C LEU A 30 3.84 16.92 30.54
N VAL A 31 2.76 16.91 29.74
CA VAL A 31 1.40 16.65 30.21
C VAL A 31 1.06 15.17 29.99
N PRO A 32 0.92 14.34 31.04
CA PRO A 32 0.47 12.96 30.88
C PRO A 32 -1.05 12.86 30.95
N GLY A 33 -1.66 12.13 30.01
CA GLY A 33 -2.86 11.34 30.29
C GLY A 33 -4.19 11.81 29.67
N ALA A 34 -4.40 11.46 28.39
CA ALA A 34 -5.70 11.03 27.90
C ALA A 34 -5.48 9.94 26.84
N ALA A 35 -5.00 8.78 27.29
CA ALA A 35 -4.92 7.58 26.49
C ALA A 35 -6.34 7.08 26.19
N VAL A 36 -6.78 7.19 24.94
CA VAL A 36 -7.86 6.34 24.43
C VAL A 36 -7.21 4.98 24.13
N ALA A 37 -7.37 4.08 25.10
CA ALA A 37 -6.85 2.72 25.06
C ALA A 37 -7.49 1.94 23.91
N GLY A 38 -6.65 1.47 22.99
CA GLY A 38 -7.03 0.59 21.90
C GLY A 38 -5.84 -0.26 21.49
N ALA A 39 -5.38 -1.14 22.38
CA ALA A 39 -4.47 -2.21 22.01
C ALA A 39 -4.67 -3.39 22.97
N ALA A 40 -5.29 -4.45 22.46
CA ALA A 40 -5.32 -5.76 23.08
C ALA A 40 -3.88 -6.29 23.16
N THR A 41 -3.34 -6.39 24.38
CA THR A 41 -2.09 -7.06 24.67
C THR A 41 -2.34 -8.56 24.76
N LEU A 42 -1.87 -9.32 23.76
CA LEU A 42 -1.66 -10.75 23.90
C LEU A 42 -0.36 -10.96 24.67
N ALA A 43 -0.47 -11.19 25.97
CA ALA A 43 0.62 -11.74 26.77
C ALA A 43 0.52 -13.27 26.72
N GLU A 44 1.44 -13.90 25.98
CA GLU A 44 1.71 -15.32 26.09
C GLU A 44 2.38 -15.57 27.45
N VAL A 45 1.71 -16.28 28.36
CA VAL A 45 2.30 -16.80 29.60
C VAL A 45 2.59 -18.28 29.39
N GLY A 46 3.87 -18.62 29.32
CA GLY A 46 4.38 -20.00 29.33
C GLY A 46 4.17 -20.70 30.68
N PRO A 47 4.44 -22.01 30.75
CA PRO A 47 3.74 -22.94 31.63
C PRO A 47 4.18 -22.80 33.09
N THR A 48 3.23 -22.46 33.97
CA THR A 48 3.38 -22.71 35.40
C THR A 48 2.67 -24.02 35.74
N ALA A 49 3.47 -24.98 36.15
CA ALA A 49 3.01 -26.23 36.70
C ALA A 49 2.27 -25.98 38.03
N ASP A 50 1.36 -26.91 38.32
CA ASP A 50 0.92 -27.33 39.65
C ASP A 50 0.48 -26.28 40.69
N ALA A 51 -0.74 -25.77 40.52
CA ALA A 51 -1.61 -25.49 41.64
C ALA A 51 -2.99 -26.11 41.36
N GLY A 52 -3.27 -27.23 42.02
CA GLY A 52 -4.57 -27.89 41.96
C GLY A 52 -5.64 -26.95 42.50
N PHE A 53 -6.47 -26.41 41.61
CA PHE A 53 -7.73 -25.82 41.97
C PHE A 53 -8.79 -26.91 41.89
N ALA A 54 -9.43 -27.13 43.03
CA ALA A 54 -10.57 -28.02 43.21
C ALA A 54 -11.58 -27.79 42.09
N GLY A 55 -12.21 -28.88 41.64
CA GLY A 55 -13.15 -28.86 40.54
C GLY A 55 -14.25 -27.82 40.75
N ASP A 56 -14.09 -26.68 40.11
CA ASP A 56 -15.18 -25.82 39.75
C ASP A 56 -15.85 -26.51 38.56
N ASP A 57 -17.12 -26.88 38.73
CA ASP A 57 -17.99 -27.30 37.64
C ASP A 57 -18.05 -26.17 36.60
N GLU A 58 -17.08 -26.14 35.69
CA GLU A 58 -17.10 -25.32 34.49
C GLU A 58 -18.46 -25.58 33.83
N PRO A 59 -19.35 -24.58 33.73
CA PRO A 59 -20.63 -24.78 33.09
C PRO A 59 -20.33 -25.16 31.65
N ARG A 60 -20.52 -26.44 31.32
CA ARG A 60 -20.39 -26.95 29.96
C ARG A 60 -21.25 -26.05 29.10
N VAL A 61 -20.61 -25.15 28.34
CA VAL A 61 -21.26 -24.33 27.34
C VAL A 61 -21.82 -25.34 26.36
N ASP A 62 -23.09 -25.67 26.54
CA ASP A 62 -23.82 -26.52 25.64
C ASP A 62 -23.92 -25.70 24.35
N THR A 63 -22.96 -25.91 23.46
CA THR A 63 -23.05 -25.53 22.05
C THR A 63 -24.10 -26.42 21.41
N THR A 64 -25.29 -26.52 22.02
CA THR A 64 -26.49 -26.90 21.28
C THR A 64 -26.49 -25.94 20.13
N ASP A 65 -26.32 -26.47 18.91
CA ASP A 65 -26.42 -25.71 17.70
C ASP A 65 -27.77 -25.00 17.74
N ARG A 66 -27.77 -23.74 18.21
CA ARG A 66 -28.93 -22.87 18.08
C ARG A 66 -29.11 -22.79 16.58
N HIS A 67 -30.08 -23.53 16.07
CA HIS A 67 -30.62 -23.34 14.75
C HIS A 67 -31.25 -21.94 14.75
N LEU A 68 -30.40 -20.93 14.63
CA LEU A 68 -30.80 -19.57 14.36
C LEU A 68 -31.63 -19.68 13.09
N PRO A 69 -32.90 -19.25 13.11
CA PRO A 69 -33.76 -19.33 11.94
C PRO A 69 -33.04 -18.61 10.80
N ARG A 70 -32.68 -19.36 9.76
CA ARG A 70 -32.06 -18.78 8.56
C ARG A 70 -33.11 -17.87 7.94
N LEU A 71 -32.94 -16.56 8.12
CA LEU A 71 -33.78 -15.57 7.47
C LEU A 71 -33.83 -15.91 5.97
N PRO A 72 -35.01 -15.82 5.33
CA PRO A 72 -35.11 -16.05 3.90
C PRO A 72 -34.17 -15.07 3.20
N ARG A 73 -33.13 -15.61 2.55
CA ARG A 73 -32.17 -14.77 1.84
C ARG A 73 -32.91 -14.09 0.70
N PRO A 74 -32.87 -12.75 0.60
CA PRO A 74 -33.36 -12.11 -0.60
C PRO A 74 -32.64 -12.70 -1.82
N GLY A 75 -33.33 -12.83 -2.95
CA GLY A 75 -32.74 -13.47 -4.12
C GLY A 75 -31.52 -12.70 -4.64
N ARG A 76 -30.57 -13.39 -5.28
CA ARG A 76 -29.30 -12.82 -5.82
C ARG A 76 -29.45 -11.49 -6.57
N ARG A 77 -30.59 -11.26 -7.24
CA ARG A 77 -30.89 -10.00 -7.94
C ARG A 77 -31.00 -8.81 -6.97
N PHE A 78 -31.65 -9.02 -5.83
CA PHE A 78 -31.75 -8.01 -4.79
C PHE A 78 -30.37 -7.68 -4.22
N ASP A 79 -29.55 -8.70 -3.90
CA ASP A 79 -28.19 -8.50 -3.41
C ASP A 79 -27.34 -7.67 -4.39
N LEU A 80 -27.43 -7.98 -5.69
CA LEU A 80 -26.72 -7.23 -6.73
C LEU A 80 -27.22 -5.80 -6.85
N VAL A 81 -28.52 -5.55 -6.72
CA VAL A 81 -29.08 -4.19 -6.74
C VAL A 81 -28.59 -3.40 -5.54
N VAL A 82 -28.63 -3.98 -4.34
CA VAL A 82 -28.13 -3.31 -3.13
C VAL A 82 -26.64 -3.03 -3.25
N ALA A 83 -25.84 -4.00 -3.68
CA ALA A 83 -24.40 -3.81 -3.89
C ALA A 83 -24.12 -2.69 -4.91
N ALA A 84 -24.87 -2.65 -6.02
CA ALA A 84 -24.73 -1.59 -7.02
C ALA A 84 -25.09 -0.21 -6.46
N VAL A 85 -26.19 -0.09 -5.72
CA VAL A 85 -26.60 1.18 -5.09
C VAL A 85 -25.56 1.67 -4.09
N VAL A 86 -25.07 0.80 -3.21
CA VAL A 86 -24.02 1.14 -2.23
C VAL A 86 -22.74 1.55 -2.96
N THR A 87 -22.34 0.83 -4.01
CA THR A 87 -21.14 1.16 -4.80
C THR A 87 -21.28 2.53 -5.45
N VAL A 88 -22.42 2.82 -6.08
CA VAL A 88 -22.69 4.14 -6.69
C VAL A 88 -22.67 5.24 -5.64
N PHE A 89 -23.29 5.01 -4.48
CA PHE A 89 -23.27 5.96 -3.37
C PHE A 89 -21.84 6.28 -2.90
N VAL A 90 -21.00 5.25 -2.70
CA VAL A 90 -19.59 5.44 -2.30
C VAL A 90 -18.81 6.20 -3.37
N VAL A 91 -18.92 5.79 -4.64
CA VAL A 91 -18.26 6.48 -5.75
C VAL A 91 -18.67 7.94 -5.82
N TRP A 92 -19.96 8.24 -5.64
CA TRP A 92 -20.46 9.62 -5.65
C TRP A 92 -19.89 10.45 -4.49
N ASN A 93 -19.77 9.88 -3.30
CA ASN A 93 -19.16 10.55 -2.14
C ASN A 93 -17.66 10.81 -2.32
N LEU A 94 -16.96 9.96 -3.09
CA LEU A 94 -15.54 10.14 -3.42
C LEU A 94 -15.27 11.26 -4.45
N ARG A 95 -16.31 11.98 -4.88
CA ARG A 95 -16.22 13.13 -5.80
C ARG A 95 -15.45 12.79 -7.08
N PRO A 96 -15.98 11.93 -7.97
CA PRO A 96 -15.21 11.35 -9.09
C PRO A 96 -14.69 12.40 -10.08
N TRP A 97 -15.29 13.60 -10.10
CA TRP A 97 -14.81 14.71 -10.92
C TRP A 97 -13.44 15.24 -10.48
N THR A 98 -13.03 15.05 -9.22
CA THR A 98 -11.71 15.51 -8.75
C THR A 98 -10.57 14.58 -9.14
N TRP A 99 -10.86 13.35 -9.57
CA TRP A 99 -9.82 12.37 -9.96
C TRP A 99 -9.05 12.77 -11.22
N PHE A 100 -9.64 13.64 -12.05
CA PHE A 100 -9.05 14.14 -13.29
C PHE A 100 -8.52 15.57 -13.17
N LEU A 101 -8.64 16.18 -11.98
CA LEU A 101 -8.09 17.50 -11.71
C LEU A 101 -6.66 17.36 -11.20
N ASP A 102 -5.80 18.29 -11.63
CA ASP A 102 -4.44 18.40 -11.12
C ASP A 102 -4.48 19.06 -9.73
N SER A 103 -4.79 18.25 -8.72
CA SER A 103 -4.95 18.67 -7.34
C SER A 103 -4.28 17.68 -6.41
N THR A 104 -3.71 18.17 -5.31
CA THR A 104 -3.15 17.31 -4.28
C THR A 104 -4.28 16.67 -3.48
N PRO A 105 -4.35 15.33 -3.37
CA PRO A 105 -5.38 14.69 -2.57
C PRO A 105 -5.20 15.06 -1.10
N THR A 106 -6.31 15.20 -0.38
CA THR A 106 -6.32 15.50 1.06
C THR A 106 -6.39 14.21 1.87
N GLY A 107 -5.73 14.18 3.04
CA GLY A 107 -5.66 13.00 3.92
C GLY A 107 -4.28 12.86 4.56
N GLY A 108 -4.22 12.56 5.86
CA GLY A 108 -2.96 12.47 6.61
C GLY A 108 -2.12 11.24 6.27
N ASP A 109 -2.75 10.17 5.80
CA ASP A 109 -2.15 8.89 5.39
C ASP A 109 -1.69 8.89 3.93
N LEU A 110 -2.17 9.83 3.10
CA LEU A 110 -1.83 9.90 1.69
C LEU A 110 -0.33 10.09 1.45
N GLY A 111 0.37 10.78 2.36
CA GLY A 111 1.81 10.95 2.31
C GLY A 111 2.56 9.61 2.28
N ALA A 112 2.11 8.62 3.05
CA ALA A 112 2.70 7.28 3.05
C ALA A 112 2.44 6.54 1.72
N HIS A 113 1.26 6.73 1.12
CA HIS A 113 0.87 6.11 -0.14
C HIS A 113 1.57 6.70 -1.37
N VAL A 114 1.91 7.99 -1.36
CA VAL A 114 2.69 8.63 -2.42
C VAL A 114 4.19 8.36 -2.25
N TRP A 115 4.68 8.34 -1.01
CA TRP A 115 6.07 8.02 -0.72
C TRP A 115 6.45 6.59 -1.13
N SER A 116 5.60 5.59 -0.83
CA SER A 116 5.91 4.18 -1.08
C SER A 116 6.32 3.87 -2.53
N PRO A 117 5.52 4.23 -3.57
CA PRO A 117 5.91 4.01 -4.96
C PRO A 117 7.10 4.88 -5.40
N ALA A 118 7.29 6.08 -4.81
CA ALA A 118 8.46 6.91 -5.11
C ALA A 118 9.76 6.25 -4.61
N TYR A 119 9.79 5.81 -3.35
CA TYR A 119 10.93 5.08 -2.78
C TYR A 119 11.19 3.76 -3.50
N LEU A 120 10.13 3.03 -3.87
CA LEU A 120 10.25 1.81 -4.66
C LEU A 120 10.89 2.08 -6.02
N ARG A 121 10.44 3.12 -6.73
CA ARG A 121 10.95 3.50 -8.06
C ARG A 121 12.39 3.99 -8.01
N ASP A 122 12.72 4.83 -7.04
CA ASP A 122 13.96 5.62 -7.07
C ASP A 122 15.10 4.92 -6.32
N VAL A 123 14.80 4.05 -5.35
CA VAL A 123 15.82 3.41 -4.49
C VAL A 123 15.86 1.89 -4.67
N LEU A 124 14.72 1.22 -4.60
CA LEU A 124 14.67 -0.24 -4.52
C LEU A 124 14.78 -0.93 -5.89
N LEU A 125 13.98 -0.50 -6.88
CA LEU A 125 14.00 -1.10 -8.22
C LEU A 125 15.35 -0.96 -8.93
N PRO A 126 16.07 0.17 -8.86
CA PRO A 126 17.42 0.29 -9.43
C PRO A 126 18.42 -0.66 -8.76
N SER A 127 18.20 -0.98 -7.49
CA SER A 127 19.00 -1.94 -6.73
C SER A 127 18.53 -3.39 -6.89
N TRP A 128 17.56 -3.66 -7.79
CA TRP A 128 16.93 -4.97 -8.00
C TRP A 128 16.35 -5.59 -6.71
N ARG A 129 15.84 -4.75 -5.82
CA ARG A 129 15.24 -5.15 -4.55
C ARG A 129 13.77 -4.75 -4.49
N LEU A 130 13.01 -5.47 -3.67
CA LEU A 130 11.61 -5.16 -3.37
C LEU A 130 11.42 -4.71 -1.92
N THR A 131 12.44 -4.87 -1.08
CA THR A 131 12.44 -4.50 0.34
C THR A 131 13.78 -3.84 0.72
N GLY A 132 13.74 -2.96 1.72
CA GLY A 132 14.93 -2.24 2.18
C GLY A 132 14.71 -1.47 3.48
N TRP A 133 15.77 -0.82 3.96
CA TRP A 133 15.71 0.11 5.07
C TRP A 133 15.70 1.54 4.52
N THR A 134 14.73 2.34 4.92
CA THR A 134 14.77 3.79 4.66
C THR A 134 15.23 4.52 5.91
N GLY A 135 15.95 5.63 5.74
CA GLY A 135 16.26 6.58 6.82
C GLY A 135 15.16 7.63 7.04
N ASP A 136 14.05 7.54 6.30
CA ASP A 136 12.91 8.45 6.43
C ASP A 136 12.14 8.18 7.74
N TRP A 137 11.69 9.26 8.39
CA TRP A 137 10.95 9.31 9.68
C TRP A 137 11.58 8.54 10.85
N TYR A 138 11.64 9.17 12.04
CA TYR A 138 12.04 8.51 13.30
C TYR A 138 13.31 7.62 13.22
N ALA A 139 14.34 8.08 12.49
CA ALA A 139 15.59 7.36 12.23
C ALA A 139 15.50 6.10 11.36
N GLY A 140 14.35 5.88 10.71
CA GLY A 140 14.17 4.87 9.68
C GLY A 140 13.31 3.68 10.08
N PHE A 141 12.88 2.93 9.08
CA PHE A 141 12.05 1.75 9.24
C PHE A 141 12.21 0.75 8.06
N PRO A 142 11.80 -0.52 8.23
CA PRO A 142 11.91 -1.51 7.17
C PRO A 142 10.80 -1.34 6.12
N ALA A 143 11.14 -0.68 5.01
CA ALA A 143 10.27 -0.48 3.86
C ALA A 143 9.92 -1.83 3.20
N PHE A 144 8.62 -2.02 2.91
CA PHE A 144 8.08 -3.18 2.19
C PHE A 144 8.34 -4.56 2.81
N THR A 145 8.81 -4.62 4.06
CA THR A 145 9.02 -5.90 4.74
C THR A 145 7.71 -6.46 5.28
N PHE A 146 6.83 -5.59 5.77
CA PHE A 146 5.52 -5.96 6.33
C PHE A 146 4.33 -5.48 5.50
N TYR A 147 4.60 -4.72 4.44
CA TYR A 147 3.58 -4.13 3.56
C TYR A 147 3.55 -4.83 2.21
N MET A 148 2.38 -4.82 1.58
CA MET A 148 2.22 -5.36 0.23
C MET A 148 2.97 -4.49 -0.79
N VAL A 149 3.91 -5.11 -1.52
CA VAL A 149 4.68 -4.47 -2.60
C VAL A 149 3.86 -4.25 -3.86
N LEU A 150 2.89 -5.14 -4.12
CA LEU A 150 2.12 -5.16 -5.35
C LEU A 150 1.39 -3.84 -5.67
N PRO A 151 0.69 -3.20 -4.71
CA PRO A 151 0.02 -1.93 -4.96
C PRO A 151 0.99 -0.83 -5.44
N SER A 152 2.16 -0.72 -4.80
CA SER A 152 3.16 0.27 -5.19
C SER A 152 3.79 -0.05 -6.55
N LEU A 153 4.03 -1.33 -6.86
CA LEU A 153 4.47 -1.73 -8.21
C LEU A 153 3.44 -1.38 -9.28
N ALA A 154 2.15 -1.54 -9.01
CA ALA A 154 1.09 -1.17 -9.95
C ALA A 154 1.11 0.34 -10.24
N VAL A 155 1.27 1.16 -9.19
CA VAL A 155 1.42 2.62 -9.35
C VAL A 155 2.67 2.97 -10.16
N VAL A 156 3.81 2.34 -9.86
CA VAL A 156 5.05 2.57 -10.63
C VAL A 156 4.87 2.16 -12.09
N ALA A 157 4.24 1.02 -12.37
CA ALA A 157 3.97 0.55 -13.73
C ALA A 157 3.09 1.52 -14.52
N VAL A 158 2.07 2.11 -13.90
CA VAL A 158 1.27 3.19 -14.52
C VAL A 158 2.13 4.43 -14.75
N ASN A 159 2.90 4.85 -13.74
CA ASN A 159 3.74 6.05 -13.78
C ASN A 159 4.80 6.01 -14.90
N VAL A 160 5.43 4.84 -15.13
CA VAL A 160 6.41 4.68 -16.22
C VAL A 160 5.77 4.32 -17.57
N GLY A 161 4.43 4.21 -17.63
CA GLY A 161 3.69 3.91 -18.86
C GLY A 161 3.58 2.43 -19.23
N LEU A 162 4.05 1.50 -18.37
CA LEU A 162 3.92 0.04 -18.57
C LEU A 162 2.47 -0.46 -18.51
N ALA A 163 1.56 0.32 -17.92
CA ALA A 163 0.11 0.04 -17.93
C ALA A 163 -0.63 0.71 -19.10
N GLY A 164 0.09 1.30 -20.07
CA GLY A 164 -0.49 1.91 -21.26
C GLY A 164 -0.99 0.89 -22.31
N PRO A 165 -1.68 1.37 -23.36
CA PRO A 165 -2.23 0.48 -24.39
C PRO A 165 -1.15 -0.31 -25.13
N LEU A 166 0.01 0.31 -25.42
CA LEU A 166 1.11 -0.36 -26.14
C LEU A 166 1.70 -1.56 -25.39
N PRO A 167 2.16 -1.44 -24.13
CA PRO A 167 2.66 -2.59 -23.36
C PRO A 167 1.57 -3.62 -23.09
N ALA A 168 0.30 -3.21 -22.91
CA ALA A 168 -0.81 -4.15 -22.79
C ALA A 168 -1.01 -4.98 -24.07
N LEU A 169 -0.96 -4.35 -25.25
CA LEU A 169 -1.03 -5.03 -26.54
C LEU A 169 0.18 -5.96 -26.75
N ALA A 170 1.39 -5.50 -26.39
CA ALA A 170 2.60 -6.31 -26.48
C ALA A 170 2.53 -7.57 -25.59
N ALA A 171 2.08 -7.42 -24.34
CA ALA A 171 1.87 -8.55 -23.43
C ALA A 171 0.82 -9.53 -23.98
N GLY A 172 -0.28 -9.02 -24.52
CA GLY A 172 -1.31 -9.83 -25.19
C GLY A 172 -0.76 -10.58 -26.41
N ALA A 173 0.05 -9.92 -27.24
CA ALA A 173 0.69 -10.53 -28.41
C ALA A 173 1.69 -11.62 -28.01
N ILE A 174 2.53 -11.37 -27.00
CA ILE A 174 3.47 -12.36 -26.45
C ILE A 174 2.70 -13.58 -25.91
N GLY A 175 1.64 -13.37 -25.15
CA GLY A 175 0.78 -14.44 -24.64
C GLY A 175 0.14 -15.25 -25.77
N ALA A 176 -0.37 -14.58 -26.80
CA ALA A 176 -0.93 -15.23 -27.99
C ALA A 176 0.12 -16.06 -28.74
N VAL A 177 1.34 -15.53 -28.91
CA VAL A 177 2.48 -16.25 -29.51
C VAL A 177 2.88 -17.44 -28.65
N ALA A 178 2.97 -17.30 -27.33
CA ALA A 178 3.28 -18.39 -26.41
C ALA A 178 2.22 -19.50 -26.45
N VAL A 179 0.94 -19.14 -26.48
CA VAL A 179 -0.17 -20.10 -26.64
C VAL A 179 -0.13 -20.76 -28.01
N ARG A 180 0.15 -19.99 -29.08
CA ARG A 180 0.29 -20.51 -30.45
C ARG A 180 1.47 -21.48 -30.55
N LEU A 181 2.61 -21.15 -29.96
CA LEU A 181 3.81 -21.96 -29.92
C LEU A 181 3.58 -23.22 -29.10
N ARG A 182 2.97 -23.11 -27.91
CA ARG A 182 2.56 -24.26 -27.10
C ARG A 182 1.66 -25.20 -27.89
N ARG A 183 0.62 -24.68 -28.56
CA ARG A 183 -0.27 -25.49 -29.42
C ARG A 183 0.47 -26.13 -30.59
N ARG A 184 1.50 -25.48 -31.15
CA ARG A 184 2.35 -26.04 -32.22
C ARG A 184 3.27 -27.14 -31.70
N LEU A 185 3.76 -27.01 -30.46
CA LEU A 185 4.61 -28.00 -29.78
C LEU A 185 3.80 -29.14 -29.15
N ASP A 186 2.48 -28.96 -28.97
CA ASP A 186 1.55 -30.00 -28.54
C ASP A 186 1.12 -30.93 -29.70
N ASP A 187 1.51 -30.62 -30.94
CA ASP A 187 1.33 -31.50 -32.09
C ASP A 187 2.27 -32.72 -31.97
N PRO A 188 1.75 -33.96 -31.94
CA PRO A 188 2.58 -35.17 -31.82
C PRO A 188 3.64 -35.30 -32.92
N TRP A 189 3.42 -34.71 -34.09
CA TRP A 189 4.41 -34.71 -35.18
C TRP A 189 5.59 -33.76 -34.92
N SER A 190 5.36 -32.58 -34.33
CA SER A 190 6.45 -31.63 -34.02
C SER A 190 7.31 -32.10 -32.85
N ARG A 191 6.72 -32.78 -31.85
CA ARG A 191 7.47 -33.47 -30.78
C ARG A 191 8.36 -34.58 -31.34
N ARG A 192 7.85 -35.37 -32.30
CA ARG A 192 8.63 -36.43 -32.96
C ARG A 192 9.76 -35.85 -33.80
N LEU A 193 9.51 -34.77 -34.57
CA LEU A 193 10.55 -34.10 -35.34
C LEU A 193 11.63 -33.45 -34.46
N LEU A 194 11.27 -32.87 -33.31
CA LEU A 194 12.23 -32.33 -32.36
C LEU A 194 13.07 -33.42 -31.67
N VAL A 195 12.47 -34.56 -31.33
CA VAL A 195 13.20 -35.72 -30.79
C VAL A 195 14.14 -36.31 -31.84
N VAL A 196 13.71 -36.39 -33.10
CA VAL A 196 14.56 -36.86 -34.20
C VAL A 196 15.69 -35.86 -34.50
N ALA A 197 15.42 -34.55 -34.52
CA ALA A 197 16.43 -33.53 -34.75
C ALA A 197 17.42 -33.36 -33.57
N ALA A 198 17.02 -33.69 -32.34
CA ALA A 198 17.91 -33.75 -31.19
C ALA A 198 18.71 -35.06 -31.11
N ALA A 199 18.34 -36.08 -31.90
CA ALA A 199 18.98 -37.39 -31.96
C ALA A 199 19.90 -37.57 -33.18
N VAL A 200 19.99 -36.57 -34.06
CA VAL A 200 20.90 -36.48 -35.22
C VAL A 200 21.98 -35.44 -34.92
#